data_AF-A0A0F9BT55-F1
#
_entry.id   AF-A0A0F9BT55-F1
#
_cell.length_a   1.000
_cell.length_b   1.000
_cell.length_c   1.000
_cell.angle_alpha   90.00
_cell.angle_beta   90.00
_cell.angle_gamma   90.00
#
_symmetry.space_group_name_H-M   'P 1'
#
loop_
_entity.id
_entity.type
_entity.pdbx_description
1 polymer ?
#
loop_
_entity_poly.entity_id
_entity_poly.type
_entity_poly.pdbx_seq_one_letter_code
_entity_poly.pdbx_strand_id
1 'polypeptide(L)' 'MKRIIPSYEKMGLTSTFWSTIVKPFILNRDEYACRKCGTHIKLEIHSKSGKHIDANDLIALCIDCHYKVHGRKRRNVA' A
#
# COMPACT_ATOMS: atom_id res chain seq x y z
N MET A 1 -2.55 25.56 -1.54
CA MET A 1 -2.69 24.14 -1.94
C MET A 1 -2.13 23.25 -0.83
N LYS A 2 -2.88 22.26 -0.32
CA LYS A 2 -2.33 21.29 0.65
C LYS A 2 -1.55 20.23 -0.11
N ARG A 3 -0.23 20.11 0.15
CA ARG A 3 0.60 19.05 -0.43
C ARG A 3 0.12 17.69 0.10
N ILE A 4 -0.31 16.80 -0.78
CA ILE A 4 -0.63 15.42 -0.40
C ILE A 4 0.71 14.69 -0.27
N ILE A 5 1.14 14.47 0.98
CA ILE A 5 2.34 13.71 1.29
C ILE A 5 1.98 12.22 1.27
N PRO A 6 2.62 11.38 0.44
CA PRO A 6 2.45 9.93 0.45
C PRO A 6 2.70 9.33 1.83
N SER A 7 2.02 8.24 2.17
CA SER A 7 2.18 7.59 3.48
C SER A 7 3.62 7.19 3.77
N TYR A 8 4.36 6.71 2.77
CA TYR A 8 5.76 6.31 2.92
C TYR A 8 6.68 7.49 3.28
N GLU A 9 6.43 8.70 2.75
CA GLU A 9 7.21 9.90 3.11
C GLU A 9 6.91 10.33 4.55
N LYS A 10 5.66 10.18 5.03
CA LYS A 10 5.31 10.40 6.44
C LYS A 10 6.00 9.41 7.38
N MET A 11 6.41 8.27 6.85
CA MET A 11 7.16 7.23 7.56
C MET A 11 8.68 7.40 7.42
N GLY A 12 9.16 8.52 6.86
CA GLY A 12 10.58 8.83 6.72
C GLY A 12 11.27 8.14 5.55
N LEU A 13 10.52 7.50 4.65
CA LEU A 13 11.10 6.85 3.47
C LEU A 13 11.21 7.83 2.31
N THR A 14 12.34 7.77 1.61
CA THR A 14 12.48 8.47 0.33
C THR A 14 11.65 7.77 -0.74
N SER A 15 11.16 8.54 -1.72
CA SER A 15 10.44 8.00 -2.88
C SER A 15 11.25 6.93 -3.62
N THR A 16 12.56 7.12 -3.73
CA THR A 16 13.48 6.14 -4.32
C THR A 16 13.51 4.84 -3.52
N PHE A 17 13.82 4.89 -2.21
CA PHE A 17 13.90 3.67 -1.40
C PHE A 17 12.57 2.90 -1.35
N TRP A 18 11.46 3.63 -1.26
CA TRP A 18 10.13 3.02 -1.32
C TRP A 18 9.87 2.30 -2.65
N SER A 19 10.17 2.95 -3.78
CA SER A 19 9.86 2.41 -5.11
C SER A 19 10.83 1.31 -5.57
N THR A 20 12.10 1.36 -5.16
CA THR A 20 13.14 0.42 -5.62
C THR A 20 13.34 -0.77 -4.69
N ILE A 21 13.10 -0.60 -3.38
CA ILE A 21 13.36 -1.66 -2.38
C ILE A 21 12.05 -2.14 -1.77
N VAL A 22 11.32 -1.27 -1.06
CA VAL A 22 10.22 -1.70 -0.19
C VAL A 22 9.05 -2.25 -0.99
N LYS A 23 8.54 -1.49 -1.96
CA LYS A 23 7.40 -1.89 -2.78
C LYS A 23 7.64 -3.21 -3.53
N PRO A 24 8.74 -3.40 -4.30
CA PRO A 24 8.97 -4.65 -5.01
C PRO A 24 9.21 -5.83 -4.07
N PHE A 25 9.88 -5.64 -2.93
CA PHE A 25 10.05 -6.69 -1.93
C PHE A 25 8.70 -7.20 -1.41
N ILE A 26 7.80 -6.30 -0.98
CA ILE A 26 6.48 -6.69 -0.47
C ILE A 26 5.62 -7.32 -1.57
N LEU A 27 5.64 -6.77 -2.78
CA LEU A 27 4.90 -7.36 -3.92
C LEU A 27 5.40 -8.76 -4.25
N ASN A 28 6.71 -9.00 -4.27
CA ASN A 28 7.28 -10.31 -4.55
C ASN A 28 6.91 -11.33 -3.47
N ARG A 29 7.07 -10.96 -2.18
CA ARG A 29 6.66 -11.78 -1.03
C ARG A 29 5.17 -12.16 -1.10
N ASP A 30 4.33 -11.23 -1.53
CA ASP A 30 2.88 -11.42 -1.64
C ASP A 30 2.47 -11.96 -3.02
N GLU A 31 3.41 -12.53 -3.78
CA GLU A 31 3.17 -13.21 -5.07
C GLU A 31 2.47 -12.32 -6.11
N TYR A 32 2.72 -11.02 -6.04
CA TYR A 32 2.04 -9.99 -6.84
C TYR A 32 0.51 -10.15 -6.79
N ALA A 33 -0.02 -10.50 -5.62
CA ALA A 33 -1.44 -10.72 -5.39
C ALA A 33 -1.93 -9.98 -4.14
N CYS A 34 -3.20 -9.59 -4.16
CA CYS A 34 -3.87 -9.04 -2.99
C CYS A 34 -3.97 -10.13 -1.92
N ARG A 35 -3.35 -9.92 -0.75
CA ARG A 35 -3.39 -10.87 0.37
C ARG A 35 -4.77 -11.12 0.97
N LYS A 36 -5.78 -10.33 0.58
CA LYS A 36 -7.17 -10.47 1.06
C LYS A 36 -8.11 -11.17 0.08
N CYS A 37 -7.93 -10.99 -1.23
CA CYS A 37 -8.86 -11.54 -2.23
C CYS A 37 -8.18 -12.23 -3.43
N GLY A 38 -6.85 -12.29 -3.46
CA GLY A 38 -6.08 -12.98 -4.50
C GLY A 38 -5.97 -12.26 -5.84
N THR A 39 -6.61 -11.10 -6.04
CA THR A 39 -6.50 -10.41 -7.33
C THR A 39 -5.10 -9.83 -7.56
N HIS A 40 -4.64 -9.83 -8.81
CA HIS A 40 -3.31 -9.36 -9.20
C HIS A 40 -3.29 -7.92 -9.76
N ILE A 41 -4.45 -7.26 -9.82
CA ILE A 41 -4.59 -5.93 -10.42
C ILE A 41 -4.63 -4.81 -9.38
N LYS A 42 -4.11 -3.63 -9.76
CA LYS A 42 -4.19 -2.38 -8.98
C LYS A 42 -3.77 -2.56 -7.52
N LEU A 43 -2.60 -3.16 -7.32
CA LEU A 43 -2.03 -3.41 -6.00
C LEU A 43 -1.38 -2.16 -5.41
N GLU A 44 -1.67 -1.93 -4.13
CA GLU A 44 -1.06 -0.92 -3.29
C GLU A 44 -0.49 -1.60 -2.03
N ILE A 45 0.55 -1.00 -1.45
CA ILE A 45 1.09 -1.48 -0.17
C ILE A 45 0.36 -0.76 0.95
N HIS A 46 -0.27 -1.55 1.80
CA HIS A 46 -0.99 -1.10 2.98
C HIS A 46 -0.18 -1.39 4.24
N SER A 47 -0.07 -0.39 5.13
CA SER A 47 0.45 -0.56 6.49
C SER A 47 -0.72 -0.85 7.43
N LYS A 48 -0.72 -2.02 8.08
CA LYS A 48 -1.80 -2.45 8.99
C LYS A 48 -1.93 -1.51 10.18
N SER A 49 -0.80 -1.11 10.76
CA SER A 49 -0.75 -0.17 11.89
C SER A 49 -0.91 1.30 11.47
N GLY A 50 -0.60 1.62 10.21
CA GLY A 50 -0.47 2.98 9.69
C GLY A 50 0.74 3.76 10.23
N LYS A 51 1.62 3.12 11.01
CA LYS A 51 2.72 3.76 11.74
C LYS A 51 4.09 3.14 11.46
N HIS A 52 4.13 1.87 11.09
CA HIS A 52 5.37 1.10 10.96
C HIS A 52 5.66 0.71 9.51
N ILE A 53 6.96 0.61 9.21
CA ILE A 53 7.50 0.20 7.90
C ILE A 53 8.12 -1.20 7.95
N ASP A 54 7.89 -1.93 9.04
CA ASP A 54 8.28 -3.33 9.12
C ASP A 54 7.59 -4.10 8.00
N ALA A 55 8.36 -4.96 7.32
CA ALA A 55 7.83 -5.91 6.36
C ALA A 55 6.58 -6.64 6.89
N ASN A 56 6.53 -7.01 8.17
CA ASN A 56 5.37 -7.70 8.76
C ASN A 56 4.11 -6.81 8.86
N ASP A 57 4.29 -5.49 8.94
CA ASP A 57 3.19 -4.52 8.98
C ASP A 57 2.70 -4.13 7.57
N LEU A 58 3.53 -4.33 6.55
CA LEU A 58 3.21 -4.03 5.16
C LEU A 58 2.60 -5.24 4.45
N ILE A 59 1.52 -5.02 3.70
CA ILE A 59 0.87 -6.05 2.86
C ILE A 59 0.42 -5.49 1.52
N ALA A 60 0.46 -6.31 0.48
CA ALA A 60 -0.12 -6.00 -0.81
C ALA A 60 -1.64 -6.18 -0.75
N LEU A 61 -2.39 -5.12 -1.05
CA LEU A 61 -3.84 -5.16 -1.21
C LEU A 61 -4.23 -4.55 -2.55
N CYS A 62 -5.27 -5.09 -3.19
CA CYS A 62 -5.90 -4.36 -4.27
C CYS A 62 -6.63 -3.13 -3.74
N ILE A 63 -6.82 -2.15 -4.60
CA ILE A 63 -7.50 -0.89 -4.28
C ILE A 63 -8.85 -1.09 -3.56
N ASP A 64 -9.61 -2.13 -3.92
CA ASP A 64 -10.91 -2.44 -3.31
C ASP A 64 -10.78 -2.94 -1.88
N CYS A 65 -9.85 -3.87 -1.66
CA CYS A 65 -9.57 -4.35 -0.32
C CYS A 65 -8.94 -3.27 0.55
N HIS A 66 -8.07 -2.44 -0.04
CA HIS A 66 -7.43 -1.32 0.65
C HIS A 66 -8.47 -0.31 1.14
N TYR A 67 -9.43 0.08 0.28
CA TYR A 67 -10.52 0.96 0.69
C TYR A 67 -11.44 0.34 1.74
N LYS A 68 -11.79 -0.94 1.60
CA LYS A 68 -12.59 -1.68 2.60
C LYS A 68 -11.92 -1.66 3.98
N VAL A 69 -10.60 -1.82 4.06
CA VAL A 69 -9.87 -1.77 5.34
C VAL A 69 -9.96 -0.37 5.98
N HIS A 70 -9.84 0.70 5.20
CA HIS A 70 -9.97 2.06 5.71
C HIS A 70 -11.43 2.52 5.93
N GLY A 71 -12.43 1.66 5.72
CA GLY A 71 -13.85 2.05 5.77
C GLY A 71 -14.22 3.11 4.73
N ARG A 72 -13.41 3.28 3.68
CA ARG A 72 -13.64 4.26 2.63
C ARG A 72 -14.49 3.62 1.55
N LYS A 73 -15.59 4.28 1.14
CA LYS A 73 -16.21 3.96 -0.15
C LYS A 73 -15.21 4.32 -1.25
N ARG A 74 -15.11 3.49 -2.31
CA ARG A 74 -14.33 3.81 -3.51
C ARG A 74 -14.62 5.28 -3.84
N ARG A 75 -13.60 6.13 -3.97
CA ARG A 75 -13.82 7.40 -4.66
C ARG A 75 -14.16 7.00 -6.09
N ASN A 76 -15.43 7.15 -6.47
CA ASN A 76 -15.83 7.15 -7.86
C ASN A 76 -15.06 8.31 -8.50
N VAL A 77 -13.92 8.03 -9.11
CA VAL A 77 -13.38 8.90 -10.13
C VAL A 77 -14.17 8.50 -11.38
N ALA A 78 -15.27 9.23 -11.59
CA ALA A 78 -15.97 9.27 -12.86
C ALA A 78 -15.05 9.94 -13.90
#